data_AF-A0A7D4AUG0-F1
#
_entry.id   AF-A0A7D4AUG0-F1
#
_cell.length_a   1.000
_cell.length_b   1.000
_cell.length_c   1.000
_cell.angle_alpha   90.00
_cell.angle_beta   90.00
_cell.angle_gamma   90.00
#
_symmetry.space_group_name_H-M   'P 1'
#
loop_
_entity.id
_entity.type
_entity.pdbx_description
1 polymer ?
#
loop_
_entity_poly.entity_id
_entity_poly.type
_entity_poly.pdbx_seq_one_letter_code
_entity_poly.pdbx_strand_id
1 'polypeptide(L)'
;MSDSEEEYYNWLKQQVTEGRKSAEEHFETLLVSLNAGGLTLTVGFVKDLVPLKEAVYLPLLPATWFFFVVSLVLNLFSHRSTVKAADIFTSTSSAQNPYPDKFDRQNKVTHRYNLACAGLFILAVLTFLTYVTLNFSLMAKQSDYQTKPGQGPEEVRGLTFPAQVKPPQNPPPQEKPKQ
;
A
#
# COMPACT_ATOMS: atom_id res chain seq x y z
N MET A 1 -1.77 53.79 -4.97
CA MET A 1 -1.43 52.83 -3.92
C MET A 1 -0.90 53.66 -2.77
N SER A 2 -1.60 53.76 -1.65
CA SER A 2 -1.01 54.35 -0.43
C SER A 2 -0.08 53.34 0.22
N ASP A 3 0.91 53.80 0.99
CA ASP A 3 1.88 52.93 1.68
C ASP A 3 1.18 51.85 2.53
N SER A 4 0.00 52.17 3.09
CA SER A 4 -0.85 51.23 3.83
C SER A 4 -1.49 50.13 2.97
N GLU A 5 -1.83 50.41 1.71
CA GLU A 5 -2.36 49.40 0.78
C GLU A 5 -1.27 48.43 0.33
N GLU A 6 -0.03 48.92 0.18
CA GLU A 6 1.12 48.10 -0.17
C GLU A 6 1.54 47.19 0.98
N GLU A 7 1.58 47.70 2.22
CA GLU A 7 1.81 46.89 3.41
C GLU A 7 0.74 45.80 3.58
N TYR A 8 -0.54 46.16 3.42
CA TYR A 8 -1.64 45.20 3.52
C TYR A 8 -1.55 44.10 2.45
N TYR A 9 -1.21 44.47 1.21
CA TYR A 9 -1.05 43.52 0.11
C TYR A 9 0.15 42.58 0.32
N ASN A 10 1.26 43.09 0.85
CA ASN A 10 2.43 42.29 1.19
C ASN A 10 2.14 41.33 2.35
N TRP A 11 1.40 41.78 3.37
CA TRP A 11 0.94 40.92 4.46
C TRP A 11 0.04 39.78 3.97
N LEU A 12 -0.92 40.07 3.07
CA LEU A 12 -1.77 39.04 2.45
C LEU A 12 -0.95 38.02 1.64
N LYS A 13 0.00 38.50 0.83
CA LYS A 13 0.91 37.62 0.08
C LYS A 13 1.72 36.71 0.99
N GLN A 14 2.23 37.26 2.09
CA GLN A 14 2.99 36.49 3.08
C GLN A 14 2.11 35.41 3.72
N GLN A 15 0.91 35.77 4.20
CA GLN A 15 -0.05 34.82 4.77
C GLN A 15 -0.41 33.67 3.81
N VAL A 16 -0.69 33.98 2.54
CA VAL A 16 -0.98 32.97 1.53
C VAL A 16 0.22 32.07 1.25
N THR A 17 1.42 32.64 1.24
CA THR A 17 2.66 31.89 0.98
C THR A 17 3.02 30.96 2.13
N GLU A 18 2.91 31.44 3.38
CA GLU A 18 3.12 30.66 4.59
C GLU A 18 2.08 29.56 4.72
N GLY A 19 0.80 29.87 4.48
CA GLY A 19 -0.29 28.89 4.47
C GLY A 19 -0.06 27.80 3.43
N ARG A 20 0.38 28.15 2.21
CA ARG A 20 0.72 27.17 1.16
C ARG A 20 1.88 26.28 1.59
N LYS A 21 2.93 26.84 2.17
CA LYS A 21 4.11 26.09 2.63
C LYS A 21 3.73 25.09 3.73
N SER A 22 2.97 25.54 4.72
CA SER A 22 2.48 24.67 5.81
C SER A 22 1.60 23.54 5.28
N ALA A 23 0.69 23.82 4.34
CA ALA A 23 -0.15 22.80 3.72
C ALA A 23 0.68 21.75 2.96
N GLU A 24 1.74 22.17 2.26
CA GLU A 24 2.65 21.28 1.53
C GLU A 24 3.43 20.36 2.49
N GLU A 25 3.98 20.90 3.58
CA GLU A 25 4.66 20.13 4.63
C GLU A 25 3.74 19.11 5.31
N HIS A 26 2.50 19.49 5.60
CA HIS A 26 1.49 18.59 6.16
C HIS A 26 1.12 17.47 5.19
N PHE A 27 0.92 17.79 3.91
CA PHE A 27 0.63 16.79 2.89
C PHE A 27 1.77 15.77 2.75
N GLU A 28 3.02 16.22 2.72
CA GLU A 28 4.19 15.33 2.65
C GLU A 28 4.24 14.38 3.86
N THR A 29 4.04 14.90 5.06
CA THR A 29 4.03 14.11 6.30
C THR A 29 2.94 13.04 6.29
N LEU A 30 1.73 13.41 5.87
CA LEU A 30 0.61 12.49 5.72
C LEU A 30 0.93 11.42 4.68
N LEU A 31 1.51 11.80 3.55
CA LEU A 31 1.85 10.87 2.48
C LEU A 31 2.92 9.86 2.92
N VAL A 32 3.96 10.29 3.63
CA VAL A 32 4.97 9.36 4.21
C VAL A 32 4.30 8.42 5.23
N SER A 33 3.49 8.97 6.13
CA SER A 33 2.83 8.18 7.18
C SER A 33 1.89 7.13 6.60
N LEU A 34 1.12 7.50 5.57
CA LEU A 34 0.22 6.58 4.88
C LEU A 34 0.97 5.52 4.07
N ASN A 35 2.08 5.88 3.39
CA ASN A 35 2.92 4.90 2.69
C ASN A 35 3.53 3.89 3.68
N ALA A 36 4.11 4.36 4.78
CA ALA A 36 4.74 3.50 5.78
C ALA A 36 3.70 2.61 6.49
N GLY A 37 2.56 3.18 6.87
CA GLY A 37 1.45 2.45 7.46
C GLY A 37 0.87 1.42 6.50
N GLY A 38 0.62 1.81 5.25
CA GLY A 38 0.14 0.92 4.19
C GLY A 38 1.11 -0.23 3.92
N LEU A 39 2.41 0.04 3.79
CA LEU A 39 3.41 -1.00 3.58
C LEU A 39 3.48 -1.97 4.76
N THR A 40 3.48 -1.45 6.00
CA THR A 40 3.49 -2.28 7.20
C THR A 40 2.25 -3.17 7.28
N LEU A 41 1.07 -2.61 6.99
CA LEU A 41 -0.19 -3.34 7.00
C LEU A 41 -0.22 -4.40 5.89
N THR A 42 0.17 -4.04 4.67
CA THR A 42 0.18 -4.98 3.54
C THR A 42 1.21 -6.10 3.75
N VAL A 43 2.41 -5.82 4.22
CA VAL A 43 3.43 -6.86 4.49
C VAL A 43 3.06 -7.72 5.70
N GLY A 44 2.55 -7.11 6.76
CA GLY A 44 2.20 -7.80 8.00
C GLY A 44 0.98 -8.71 7.85
N PHE A 45 -0.06 -8.24 7.17
CA PHE A 45 -1.35 -8.93 7.10
C PHE A 45 -1.61 -9.64 5.76
N VAL A 46 -0.74 -9.55 4.75
CA VAL A 46 -0.98 -10.25 3.47
C VAL A 46 -1.25 -11.73 3.65
N LYS A 47 -0.53 -12.39 4.57
CA LYS A 47 -0.67 -13.83 4.82
C LYS A 47 -2.02 -14.19 5.42
N ASP A 48 -2.58 -13.28 6.22
CA ASP A 48 -3.89 -13.44 6.85
C ASP A 48 -5.02 -13.08 5.88
N LEU A 49 -4.76 -12.16 4.95
CA LEU A 49 -5.72 -11.75 3.92
C LEU A 49 -5.82 -12.78 2.78
N VAL A 50 -4.70 -13.35 2.32
CA VAL A 50 -4.69 -14.24 1.16
C VAL A 50 -3.80 -15.45 1.47
N PRO A 51 -4.35 -16.67 1.59
CA PRO A 51 -3.54 -17.88 1.69
C PRO A 51 -2.64 -18.03 0.45
N LEU A 52 -1.35 -17.76 0.65
CA LEU A 52 -0.33 -17.68 -0.42
C LEU A 52 -0.17 -18.98 -1.23
N LYS A 53 -0.66 -20.12 -0.72
CA LYS A 53 -0.62 -21.42 -1.39
C LYS A 53 -1.64 -21.54 -2.54
N GLU A 54 -2.74 -20.82 -2.43
CA GLU A 54 -3.86 -20.84 -3.38
C GLU A 54 -3.95 -19.54 -4.18
N ALA A 55 -3.10 -18.57 -3.84
CA ALA A 55 -3.10 -17.26 -4.44
C ALA A 55 -2.73 -17.32 -5.93
N VAL A 56 -3.43 -16.53 -6.73
CA VAL A 56 -3.11 -16.34 -8.15
C VAL A 56 -2.43 -14.97 -8.30
N TYR A 57 -1.46 -14.89 -9.21
CA TYR A 57 -0.66 -13.69 -9.47
C TYR A 57 0.23 -13.24 -8.31
N LEU A 58 0.96 -14.16 -7.67
CA LEU A 58 1.96 -13.83 -6.64
C LEU A 58 2.92 -12.66 -7.00
N PRO A 59 3.36 -12.46 -8.26
CA PRO A 59 4.25 -11.34 -8.61
C PRO A 59 3.63 -9.94 -8.44
N LEU A 60 2.31 -9.80 -8.36
CA LEU A 60 1.66 -8.49 -8.11
C LEU A 60 1.96 -7.96 -6.71
N LEU A 61 2.20 -8.86 -5.76
CA LEU A 61 2.48 -8.50 -4.38
C LEU A 61 3.84 -7.78 -4.21
N PRO A 62 4.98 -8.33 -4.65
CA PRO A 62 6.24 -7.60 -4.60
C PRO A 62 6.25 -6.37 -5.52
N ALA A 63 5.50 -6.36 -6.63
CA ALA A 63 5.34 -5.17 -7.46
C ALA A 63 4.66 -4.03 -6.68
N THR A 64 3.62 -4.34 -5.90
CA THR A 64 2.95 -3.38 -5.01
C THR A 64 3.91 -2.80 -3.98
N TRP A 65 4.69 -3.66 -3.31
CA TRP A 65 5.68 -3.21 -2.33
C TRP A 65 6.76 -2.35 -2.97
N PHE A 66 7.20 -2.71 -4.17
CA PHE A 66 8.13 -1.91 -4.95
C PHE A 66 7.56 -0.51 -5.21
N PHE A 67 6.29 -0.39 -5.62
CA PHE A 67 5.65 0.91 -5.81
C PHE A 67 5.57 1.74 -4.51
N PHE A 68 5.25 1.13 -3.38
CA PHE A 68 5.28 1.82 -2.07
C PHE A 68 6.68 2.33 -1.71
N VAL A 69 7.71 1.50 -1.89
CA VAL A 69 9.11 1.89 -1.60
C VAL A 69 9.58 2.98 -2.55
N VAL A 70 9.29 2.86 -3.85
CA VAL A 70 9.65 3.87 -4.85
C VAL A 70 8.93 5.19 -4.55
N SER A 71 7.65 5.15 -4.17
CA SER A 71 6.90 6.32 -3.71
C SER A 71 7.58 7.03 -2.53
N LEU A 72 7.96 6.28 -1.48
CA LEU A 72 8.70 6.81 -0.33
C LEU A 72 10.04 7.44 -0.73
N VAL A 73 10.80 6.77 -1.61
CA VAL A 73 12.10 7.26 -2.08
C VAL A 73 11.94 8.54 -2.90
N LEU A 74 10.95 8.62 -3.81
CA LEU A 74 10.68 9.83 -4.57
C LEU A 74 10.25 10.99 -3.67
N ASN A 75 9.48 10.73 -2.62
CA ASN A 75 9.14 11.74 -1.63
C ASN A 75 10.41 12.32 -0.98
N LEU A 76 11.32 11.45 -0.53
CA LEU A 76 12.60 11.85 0.05
C LEU A 76 13.45 12.70 -0.91
N PHE A 77 13.45 12.34 -2.21
CA PHE A 77 14.14 13.12 -3.24
C PHE A 77 13.49 14.49 -3.48
N SER A 78 12.16 14.59 -3.37
CA SER A 78 11.45 15.86 -3.48
C SER A 78 11.87 16.82 -2.37
N HIS A 79 11.90 16.35 -1.13
CA HIS A 79 12.37 17.14 0.01
C HIS A 79 13.83 17.60 -0.17
N ARG A 80 14.70 16.74 -0.71
CA ARG A 80 16.09 17.12 -1.04
C ARG A 80 16.16 18.21 -2.14
N SER A 81 15.22 18.22 -3.07
CA SER A 81 15.10 19.28 -4.09
C SER A 81 14.68 20.61 -3.46
N THR A 82 13.73 20.59 -2.53
CA THR A 82 13.28 21.77 -1.77
C THR A 82 14.40 22.38 -0.93
N VAL A 83 15.19 21.56 -0.23
CA VAL A 83 16.37 22.03 0.53
C VAL A 83 17.39 22.71 -0.39
N LYS A 84 17.65 22.14 -1.57
CA LYS A 84 18.54 22.78 -2.57
C LYS A 84 17.99 24.10 -3.10
N ALA A 85 16.67 24.22 -3.28
CA ALA A 85 16.05 25.47 -3.70
C ALA A 85 16.16 26.55 -2.61
N ALA A 86 16.02 26.16 -1.34
CA ALA A 86 16.25 27.04 -0.20
C ALA A 86 17.72 27.49 -0.08
N ASP A 87 18.68 26.58 -0.28
CA ASP A 87 20.11 26.91 -0.32
C ASP A 87 20.47 27.88 -1.45
N ILE A 88 19.84 27.76 -2.63
CA ILE A 88 20.04 28.70 -3.74
C ILE A 88 19.46 30.07 -3.40
N PHE A 89 18.32 30.13 -2.72
CA PHE A 89 17.69 31.37 -2.27
C PHE A 89 18.50 32.10 -1.19
N THR A 90 19.19 31.37 -0.31
CA THR A 90 20.06 31.95 0.73
C THR A 90 21.48 32.23 0.24
N SER A 91 21.89 31.66 -0.91
CA SER A 91 23.19 31.95 -1.52
C SER A 91 23.29 33.40 -2.03
N THR A 92 24.52 33.93 -2.12
CA THR A 92 24.87 35.30 -2.54
C THR A 92 24.24 35.76 -3.87
N SER A 93 23.68 34.84 -4.66
CA SER A 93 22.93 35.12 -5.90
C SER A 93 21.60 35.85 -5.67
N SER A 94 20.95 35.71 -4.51
CA SER A 94 19.68 36.41 -4.20
C SER A 94 19.85 37.89 -3.89
N ALA A 95 21.06 38.33 -3.52
CA ALA A 95 21.38 39.73 -3.30
C ALA A 95 21.37 40.57 -4.59
N GLN A 96 21.50 39.92 -5.76
CA GLN A 96 21.57 40.58 -7.07
C GLN A 96 20.36 40.29 -7.95
N ASN A 97 19.63 39.19 -7.71
CA ASN A 97 18.40 38.86 -8.41
C ASN A 97 17.47 38.02 -7.51
N PRO A 98 16.32 38.55 -7.04
CA PRO A 98 15.43 37.85 -6.11
C PRO A 98 14.84 36.54 -6.66
N TYR A 99 14.82 36.37 -7.98
CA TYR A 99 14.33 35.16 -8.68
C TYR A 99 15.33 34.73 -9.77
N PRO A 100 16.41 34.02 -9.44
CA PRO A 100 17.30 33.47 -10.46
C PRO A 100 16.58 32.36 -11.23
N ASP A 101 16.72 32.28 -12.56
CA ASP A 101 16.08 31.25 -13.42
C ASP A 101 16.29 29.79 -12.92
N LYS A 102 17.38 29.56 -12.19
CA LYS A 102 17.71 28.28 -11.56
C LYS A 102 16.72 27.88 -10.44
N PHE A 103 16.16 28.86 -9.73
CA PHE A 103 15.14 28.67 -8.69
C PHE A 103 13.80 28.24 -9.30
N ASP A 104 13.35 28.90 -10.37
CA ASP A 104 12.10 28.53 -11.07
C ASP A 104 12.19 27.13 -11.69
N ARG A 105 13.35 26.76 -12.25
CA ARG A 105 13.58 25.41 -12.77
C ARG A 105 13.53 24.33 -11.69
N GLN A 106 14.10 24.59 -10.50
CA GLN A 106 14.06 23.64 -9.39
C GLN A 106 12.65 23.54 -8.79
N ASN A 107 11.94 24.65 -8.65
CA ASN A 107 10.56 24.65 -8.17
C ASN A 107 9.62 23.82 -9.08
N LYS A 108 9.77 23.94 -10.40
CA LYS A 108 9.04 23.11 -11.39
C LYS A 108 9.41 21.63 -11.36
N VAL A 109 10.61 21.29 -10.88
CA VAL A 109 11.06 19.91 -10.74
C VAL A 109 10.50 19.31 -9.45
N THR A 110 10.54 20.04 -8.34
CA THR A 110 9.92 19.65 -7.07
C THR A 110 8.43 19.35 -7.24
N HIS A 111 7.68 20.23 -7.91
CA HIS A 111 6.25 20.01 -8.14
C HIS A 111 5.96 18.74 -8.98
N ARG A 112 6.84 18.39 -9.93
CA ARG A 112 6.71 17.16 -10.72
C ARG A 112 7.02 15.91 -9.89
N TYR A 113 8.00 15.97 -8.99
CA TYR A 113 8.30 14.86 -8.08
C TYR A 113 7.18 14.63 -7.07
N ASN A 114 6.62 15.70 -6.48
CA ASN A 114 5.49 15.60 -5.56
C ASN A 114 4.26 14.98 -6.25
N LEU A 115 3.96 15.41 -7.48
CA LEU A 115 2.86 14.82 -8.26
C LEU A 115 3.13 13.34 -8.64
N ALA A 116 4.35 13.02 -9.07
CA ALA A 116 4.72 11.65 -9.41
C ALA A 116 4.67 10.70 -8.20
N CYS A 117 5.13 11.18 -7.03
CA CYS A 117 5.05 10.46 -5.77
C CYS A 117 3.60 10.15 -5.38
N ALA A 118 2.74 11.17 -5.39
CA ALA A 118 1.30 10.99 -5.13
C ALA A 118 0.66 10.01 -6.11
N GLY A 119 0.98 10.12 -7.41
CA GLY A 119 0.50 9.19 -8.44
C GLY A 119 0.94 7.73 -8.20
N LEU A 120 2.21 7.52 -7.85
CA LEU A 120 2.75 6.18 -7.56
C LEU A 120 2.13 5.58 -6.29
N PHE A 121 1.89 6.38 -5.26
CA PHE A 121 1.20 5.94 -4.05
C PHE A 121 -0.21 5.46 -4.37
N ILE A 122 -1.00 6.25 -5.11
CA ILE A 122 -2.36 5.88 -5.52
C ILE A 122 -2.33 4.59 -6.35
N LEU A 123 -1.40 4.49 -7.29
CA LEU A 123 -1.23 3.29 -8.12
C LEU A 123 -0.88 2.06 -7.26
N ALA A 124 -0.01 2.20 -6.26
CA ALA A 124 0.33 1.12 -5.33
C ALA A 124 -0.91 0.62 -4.58
N VAL A 125 -1.70 1.55 -4.02
CA VAL A 125 -2.93 1.22 -3.29
C VAL A 125 -3.94 0.51 -4.20
N LEU A 126 -4.17 1.01 -5.41
CA LEU A 126 -5.11 0.39 -6.37
C LEU A 126 -4.64 -1.00 -6.80
N THR A 127 -3.33 -1.18 -7.04
CA THR A 127 -2.76 -2.47 -7.41
C THR A 127 -2.95 -3.48 -6.27
N PHE A 128 -2.70 -3.07 -5.02
CA PHE A 128 -2.92 -3.92 -3.85
C PHE A 128 -4.39 -4.32 -3.70
N LEU A 129 -5.30 -3.36 -3.77
CA LEU A 129 -6.74 -3.62 -3.66
C LEU A 129 -7.20 -4.60 -4.74
N THR A 130 -6.75 -4.40 -5.98
CA THR A 130 -7.06 -5.29 -7.09
C THR A 130 -6.54 -6.70 -6.82
N TYR A 131 -5.32 -6.85 -6.32
CA TYR A 131 -4.75 -8.15 -5.94
C TYR A 131 -5.61 -8.86 -4.88
N VAL A 132 -6.01 -8.15 -3.82
CA VAL A 132 -6.85 -8.72 -2.75
C VAL A 132 -8.23 -9.11 -3.30
N THR A 133 -8.89 -8.24 -4.05
CA THR A 133 -10.22 -8.51 -4.63
C THR A 133 -10.20 -9.70 -5.59
N LEU A 134 -9.19 -9.82 -6.45
CA LEU A 134 -9.05 -10.97 -7.36
C LEU A 134 -8.89 -12.28 -6.60
N ASN A 135 -8.04 -12.28 -5.56
CA ASN A 135 -7.82 -13.49 -4.76
C ASN A 135 -9.06 -13.86 -3.94
N PHE A 136 -9.78 -12.89 -3.37
CA PHE A 136 -11.05 -13.15 -2.69
C PHE A 136 -12.15 -13.66 -3.63
N SER A 137 -12.28 -13.10 -4.82
CA SER A 137 -13.25 -13.57 -5.80
C SER A 137 -12.98 -15.01 -6.24
N LEU A 138 -11.70 -15.37 -6.40
CA LEU A 138 -11.29 -16.74 -6.69
C LEU A 138 -11.67 -17.71 -5.56
N MET A 139 -11.36 -17.34 -4.31
CA MET A 139 -11.67 -18.15 -3.12
C MET A 139 -13.18 -18.32 -2.91
N ALA A 140 -13.96 -17.25 -3.12
CA ALA A 140 -15.42 -17.32 -3.06
C ALA A 140 -15.97 -18.30 -4.11
N LYS A 141 -15.46 -18.20 -5.35
CA LYS A 141 -15.85 -19.11 -6.43
C LYS A 141 -15.48 -20.57 -6.13
N GLN A 142 -14.30 -20.83 -5.54
CA GLN A 142 -13.90 -22.19 -5.13
C GLN A 142 -14.77 -22.75 -3.99
N SER A 143 -15.21 -21.89 -3.07
CA SER A 143 -16.10 -22.27 -1.97
C SER A 143 -17.49 -22.68 -2.45
N ASP A 144 -17.99 -22.03 -3.50
CA ASP A 144 -19.27 -22.38 -4.15
C ASP A 144 -19.23 -23.75 -4.84
N TYR A 145 -18.07 -24.19 -5.33
CA TYR A 145 -17.91 -25.54 -5.89
C TYR A 145 -17.85 -26.63 -4.81
N GLN A 146 -17.35 -26.31 -3.61
CA GLN A 146 -17.22 -27.27 -2.50
C GLN A 146 -18.50 -27.41 -1.65
N THR A 147 -19.48 -26.52 -1.81
CA THR A 147 -20.73 -26.53 -1.03
C THR A 147 -21.89 -27.29 -1.69
N LYS A 148 -21.65 -28.13 -2.70
CA LYS A 148 -22.62 -29.17 -3.10
C LYS A 148 -22.35 -30.46 -2.30
N PRO A 149 -23.13 -30.78 -1.25
CA PRO A 149 -23.06 -32.09 -0.63
C PRO A 149 -23.82 -33.06 -1.54
N GLY A 150 -23.10 -33.93 -2.27
CA GLY A 150 -23.77 -35.03 -2.98
C GLY A 150 -23.19 -35.55 -4.27
N GLN A 151 -21.92 -35.31 -4.61
CA GLN A 151 -21.23 -36.13 -5.61
C GLN A 151 -20.11 -36.91 -4.94
N GLY A 152 -20.51 -37.97 -4.23
CA GLY A 152 -19.63 -39.12 -4.08
C GLY A 152 -19.26 -39.67 -5.47
N PRO A 153 -18.14 -40.40 -5.60
CA PRO A 153 -17.79 -41.03 -6.87
C PRO A 153 -18.99 -41.83 -7.35
N GLU A 154 -19.37 -41.59 -8.60
CA GLU A 154 -20.51 -42.20 -9.26
C GLU A 154 -20.45 -43.72 -9.06
N GLU A 155 -21.22 -44.24 -8.11
CA GLU A 155 -21.34 -45.67 -7.87
C GLU A 155 -22.10 -46.22 -9.08
N VAL A 156 -21.33 -46.73 -10.04
CA VAL A 156 -21.84 -47.47 -11.19
C VAL A 156 -22.70 -48.61 -10.64
N ARG A 157 -24.00 -48.38 -10.68
CA ARG A 157 -25.06 -49.24 -10.15
C ARG A 157 -25.07 -50.54 -10.96
N GLY A 158 -24.25 -51.51 -10.57
CA GLY A 158 -24.14 -52.78 -11.29
C GLY A 158 -23.15 -53.82 -10.80
N LEU A 159 -22.25 -53.52 -9.84
CA LEU A 159 -21.36 -54.53 -9.27
C LEU A 159 -21.39 -54.43 -7.74
N THR A 160 -22.05 -55.39 -7.11
CA THR A 160 -22.01 -55.58 -5.65
C THR A 160 -20.56 -55.81 -5.22
N PHE A 161 -19.98 -54.86 -4.49
CA PHE A 161 -18.75 -55.10 -3.74
C PHE A 161 -19.08 -55.94 -2.50
N PRO A 162 -18.28 -56.97 -2.16
CA PRO A 162 -18.48 -57.73 -0.94
C PRO A 162 -18.31 -56.82 0.28
N ALA A 163 -19.15 -57.03 1.28
CA ALA A 163 -19.15 -56.27 2.53
C ALA A 163 -17.74 -56.23 3.15
N GLN A 164 -17.26 -55.03 3.52
CA GLN A 164 -16.03 -54.90 4.27
C GLN A 164 -16.16 -55.62 5.61
N VAL A 165 -15.25 -56.56 5.85
CA VAL A 165 -15.07 -57.22 7.15
C VAL A 165 -14.68 -56.14 8.17
N LYS A 166 -15.50 -55.95 9.21
CA LYS A 166 -15.18 -55.05 10.33
C LYS A 166 -13.84 -55.47 10.96
N PRO A 167 -12.94 -54.52 11.31
CA PRO A 167 -11.74 -54.84 12.08
C PRO A 167 -12.10 -55.47 13.44
N PRO A 168 -11.28 -56.40 13.96
CA PRO A 168 -11.55 -57.02 15.25
C PRO A 168 -11.60 -55.97 16.36
N GLN A 169 -12.67 -56.04 17.14
CA GLN A 169 -12.92 -55.20 18.31
C GLN A 169 -11.89 -55.55 19.39
N ASN A 170 -11.11 -54.57 19.87
CA ASN A 170 -10.15 -54.78 20.96
C ASN A 170 -10.88 -55.36 22.19
N PRO A 171 -10.31 -56.38 22.87
CA PRO A 171 -10.91 -56.93 24.07
C PRO A 171 -10.98 -55.88 25.20
N PRO A 172 -11.99 -55.94 26.07
CA PRO A 172 -12.18 -54.97 27.14
C PRO A 172 -11.01 -55.00 28.15
N PRO A 173 -10.73 -53.87 28.83
CA PRO A 173 -9.64 -53.78 29.81
C PRO A 173 -9.80 -54.83 30.92
N GLN A 174 -8.77 -55.62 31.16
CA GLN A 174 -8.70 -56.50 32.33
C GLN A 174 -8.56 -55.64 33.59
N GLU A 175 -9.51 -55.75 34.52
CA GLU A 175 -9.41 -55.17 35.86
C GLU A 175 -8.22 -55.79 36.61
N LYS A 176 -7.33 -54.94 37.14
CA LYS A 176 -6.23 -55.38 38.02
C LYS A 176 -6.80 -55.84 39.37
N PRO A 177 -6.33 -56.94 39.97
CA PRO A 177 -6.68 -57.30 41.33
C PRO A 177 -6.14 -56.26 42.31
N LYS A 178 -6.99 -55.84 43.25
CA LYS A 178 -6.59 -55.03 44.40
C LYS A 178 -5.60 -55.83 45.26
N GLN A 179 -4.46 -55.23 45.58
CA GLN A 179 -3.62 -55.58 46.72
C GLN A 179 -3.73 -54.47 47.77
#